data_AF-A0A4Y2PXR6-F1
#
_entry.id   AF-A0A4Y2PXR6-F1
#
_cell.length_a   1.000
_cell.length_b   1.000
_cell.length_c   1.000
_cell.angle_alpha   90.00
_cell.angle_beta   90.00
_cell.angle_gamma   90.00
#
_symmetry.space_group_name_H-M   'P 1'
#
loop_
_entity.id
_entity.type
_entity.pdbx_description
1 polymer ?
#
loop_
_entity_poly.entity_id
_entity_poly.type
_entity_poly.pdbx_seq_one_letter_code
_entity_poly.pdbx_strand_id
1 'polypeptide(L)'
;MATDHSILSRHTRIKEVYGEQCLARCTIFRWCQRYEVERLNIKDWIRPGQAHVVTNSATISAVGELIRQNRRITTREVAVELSISKGTVYHIIHKRLGYGKDCAQWVPKHLSEIQKTARMGVCQDPSATQEFLH
;
A
#
# COMPACT_ATOMS: atom_id res chain seq x y z
N MET A 1 23.32 -9.28 32.31
CA MET A 1 21.91 -9.71 32.49
C MET A 1 21.46 -9.17 33.82
N ALA A 2 20.54 -8.20 33.88
CA ALA A 2 20.02 -7.77 35.18
C ALA A 2 19.26 -8.92 35.84
N THR A 3 19.61 -9.19 37.09
CA THR A 3 18.90 -10.12 37.94
C THR A 3 17.54 -9.54 38.35
N ASP A 4 16.55 -10.41 38.61
CA ASP A 4 15.20 -10.03 39.04
C ASP A 4 15.17 -9.01 40.19
N HIS A 5 16.17 -9.09 41.08
CA HIS A 5 16.36 -8.18 42.21
C HIS A 5 16.69 -6.73 41.78
N SER A 6 17.50 -6.55 40.73
CA SER A 6 17.84 -5.22 40.16
C SER A 6 16.64 -4.56 39.48
N ILE A 7 15.77 -5.35 38.87
CA ILE A 7 14.56 -4.85 38.19
C ILE A 7 13.48 -4.49 39.21
N LEU A 8 13.38 -5.27 40.30
CA LEU A 8 12.53 -4.99 41.46
C LEU A 8 12.87 -3.65 42.13
N SER A 9 14.15 -3.39 42.37
CA SER A 9 14.63 -2.11 42.91
C SER A 9 14.24 -0.91 42.02
N ARG A 10 14.33 -1.07 40.69
CA ARG A 10 13.87 -0.05 39.73
C ARG A 10 12.36 0.18 39.77
N HIS A 11 11.55 -0.88 39.88
CA HIS A 11 10.11 -0.75 39.99
C HIS A 11 9.69 0.04 41.24
N THR A 12 10.30 -0.25 42.39
CA THR A 12 10.02 0.47 43.64
C THR A 12 10.30 1.96 43.50
N ARG A 13 11.46 2.33 42.94
CA ARG A 13 11.83 3.74 42.71
C ARG A 13 10.89 4.46 41.75
N ILE A 14 10.42 3.80 40.70
CA ILE A 14 9.43 4.37 39.77
C ILE A 14 8.08 4.54 40.49
N LYS A 15 7.66 3.56 41.30
CA LYS A 15 6.41 3.63 42.07
C LYS A 15 6.40 4.75 43.10
N GLU A 16 7.54 5.04 43.73
CA GLU A 16 7.67 6.18 44.66
C GLU A 16 7.40 7.53 43.99
N VAL A 17 7.80 7.69 42.72
CA VAL A 17 7.62 8.95 41.98
C VAL A 17 6.21 9.08 41.38
N TYR A 18 5.68 7.99 40.84
CA TYR A 18 4.42 8.02 40.07
C TYR A 18 3.19 7.50 40.85
N GLY A 19 3.38 6.93 42.04
CA GLY A 19 2.30 6.43 42.90
C GLY A 19 1.37 5.46 42.17
N GLU A 20 0.07 5.77 42.21
CA GLU A 20 -0.99 5.00 41.54
C GLU A 20 -0.96 5.08 40.00
N GLN A 21 -0.25 6.06 39.42
CA GLN A 21 -0.06 6.17 37.97
C GLN A 21 1.16 5.35 37.49
N CYS A 22 1.82 4.62 38.39
CA CYS A 22 2.95 3.77 38.04
C CYS A 22 2.51 2.61 37.12
N LEU A 23 3.32 2.32 36.10
CA LEU A 23 3.13 1.15 35.26
C LEU A 23 3.22 -0.13 36.07
N ALA A 24 2.45 -1.14 35.68
CA ALA A 24 2.48 -2.46 36.31
C ALA A 24 3.90 -3.07 36.30
N ARG A 25 4.26 -3.78 37.37
CA ARG A 25 5.56 -4.45 37.53
C ARG A 25 5.96 -5.30 36.33
N CYS A 26 5.01 -6.03 35.75
CA CYS A 26 5.24 -6.86 34.56
C CYS A 26 5.61 -6.04 33.31
N THR A 27 5.03 -4.84 33.14
CA THR A 27 5.36 -3.93 32.03
C THR A 27 6.78 -3.39 32.19
N ILE A 28 7.14 -2.92 33.39
CA ILE A 28 8.50 -2.43 33.69
C ILE A 28 9.53 -3.54 33.47
N PHE A 29 9.23 -4.76 33.94
CA PHE A 29 10.10 -5.92 33.74
C PHE A 29 10.34 -6.21 32.25
N ARG A 30 9.28 -6.27 31.45
CA ARG A 30 9.37 -6.48 30.00
C ARG A 30 10.17 -5.38 29.29
N TRP A 31 10.04 -4.12 29.73
CA TRP A 31 10.81 -3.00 29.21
C TRP A 31 12.30 -3.12 29.55
N CYS A 32 12.63 -3.46 30.79
CA CYS A 32 14.02 -3.64 31.22
C CYS A 32 14.73 -4.78 30.47
N GLN A 33 14.03 -5.90 30.26
CA GLN A 33 14.57 -6.99 29.44
C GLN A 33 14.82 -6.57 27.98
N ARG A 34 13.92 -5.77 27.40
CA ARG A 34 14.10 -5.24 26.02
C ARG A 34 15.24 -4.25 25.91
N TYR A 35 15.46 -3.44 26.94
CA TYR A 35 16.52 -2.44 26.98
C TYR A 35 17.92 -3.07 27.00
N GLU A 36 18.07 -4.23 27.63
CA GLU A 36 19.35 -4.97 27.65
C GLU A 36 19.74 -5.59 26.30
N VAL A 37 18.80 -5.70 25.36
CA VAL A 37 19.00 -6.27 24.02
C VAL A 37 18.99 -5.15 22.96
N GLU A 38 19.72 -4.07 23.23
CA GLU A 38 19.98 -2.93 22.31
C GLU A 38 18.75 -2.15 21.82
N ARG A 39 17.56 -2.30 22.43
CA ARG A 39 16.41 -1.44 22.10
C ARG A 39 16.46 -0.12 22.86
N LEU A 40 17.35 0.78 22.42
CA LEU A 40 17.36 2.20 22.83
C LEU A 40 16.21 3.01 22.20
N ASN A 41 15.51 2.47 21.21
CA ASN A 41 14.39 3.15 20.58
C ASN A 41 13.16 3.12 21.50
N ILE A 42 12.81 4.29 22.03
CA ILE A 42 11.65 4.53 22.90
C ILE A 42 10.33 4.47 22.10
N LYS A 43 10.37 4.65 20.78
CA LYS A 43 9.17 4.60 19.94
C LYS A 43 8.64 3.16 19.83
N ASP A 44 7.33 3.05 19.89
CA ASP A 44 6.64 1.82 19.55
C ASP A 44 7.06 1.34 18.16
N TRP A 45 7.33 0.04 18.06
CA TRP A 45 7.54 -0.58 16.76
C TRP A 45 6.24 -0.52 15.97
N ILE A 46 6.36 -0.48 14.64
CA ILE A 46 5.20 -0.55 13.76
C ILE A 46 4.39 -1.78 14.17
N ARG A 47 3.21 -1.54 14.73
CA ARG A 47 2.30 -2.62 15.10
C ARG A 47 1.68 -3.13 13.80
N PRO A 48 1.90 -4.39 13.41
CA PRO A 48 1.23 -4.92 12.24
C PRO A 48 -0.28 -4.94 12.51
N GLY A 49 -1.01 -4.03 11.87
CA GLY A 49 -2.47 -4.01 11.94
C GLY A 49 -3.10 -5.14 11.11
N GLN A 50 -4.39 -5.38 11.29
CA GLN A 50 -5.14 -6.40 10.54
C GLN A 50 -5.05 -6.21 9.02
N ALA A 51 -4.98 -4.96 8.54
CA ALA A 51 -4.76 -4.64 7.13
C ALA A 51 -3.42 -5.18 6.58
N HIS A 52 -2.37 -5.27 7.42
CA HIS A 52 -1.08 -5.84 7.03
C HIS A 52 -1.15 -7.36 6.82
N VAL A 53 -2.01 -8.05 7.58
CA VAL A 53 -2.17 -9.51 7.50
C VAL A 53 -2.95 -9.91 6.24
N VAL A 54 -4.01 -9.18 5.90
CA VAL A 54 -4.81 -9.46 4.69
C VAL A 54 -4.08 -9.01 3.42
N THR A 55 -3.24 -7.97 3.49
CA THR A 55 -2.52 -7.40 2.34
C THR A 55 -1.15 -8.07 2.15
N ASN A 56 -1.14 -9.37 1.90
CA ASN A 56 0.07 -10.12 1.56
C ASN A 56 0.50 -9.88 0.10
N SER A 57 1.77 -10.10 -0.23
CA SER A 57 2.33 -9.92 -1.58
C SER A 57 1.52 -10.66 -2.66
N ALA A 58 1.06 -11.89 -2.38
CA ALA A 58 0.23 -12.66 -3.30
C ALA A 58 -1.09 -11.94 -3.66
N THR A 59 -1.79 -11.37 -2.67
CA THR A 59 -3.04 -10.62 -2.92
C THR A 59 -2.78 -9.33 -3.69
N ILE A 60 -1.67 -8.64 -3.41
CA ILE A 60 -1.28 -7.42 -4.14
C ILE A 60 -1.02 -7.75 -5.62
N SER A 61 -0.29 -8.83 -5.89
CA SER A 61 0.00 -9.30 -7.24
C SER A 61 -1.27 -9.72 -7.98
N ALA A 62 -2.18 -10.45 -7.34
CA ALA A 62 -3.44 -10.88 -7.93
C ALA A 62 -4.32 -9.67 -8.33
N VAL A 63 -4.46 -8.67 -7.45
CA VAL A 63 -5.16 -7.42 -7.77
C VAL A 63 -4.50 -6.70 -8.95
N GLY A 64 -3.15 -6.63 -8.95
CA GLY A 64 -2.40 -5.99 -10.03
C GLY A 64 -2.61 -6.69 -11.38
N GLU A 65 -2.68 -8.01 -11.40
CA GLU A 65 -2.89 -8.80 -12.61
C GLU A 65 -4.30 -8.62 -13.17
N LEU A 66 -5.33 -8.66 -12.32
CA LEU A 66 -6.72 -8.38 -12.76
C LEU A 66 -6.87 -7.00 -13.41
N ILE A 67 -6.22 -5.98 -12.85
CA ILE A 67 -6.23 -4.62 -13.41
C ILE A 67 -5.47 -4.56 -14.75
N ARG A 68 -4.39 -5.34 -14.92
CA ARG A 68 -3.63 -5.40 -16.17
C ARG A 68 -4.43 -6.06 -17.29
N GLN A 69 -5.14 -7.13 -16.97
CA GLN A 69 -6.00 -7.86 -17.91
C GLN A 69 -7.21 -7.02 -18.33
N ASN A 70 -7.85 -6.35 -17.38
CA ASN A 70 -8.98 -5.46 -17.66
C ASN A 70 -8.81 -4.11 -16.96
N ARG A 71 -8.34 -3.12 -17.73
CA ARG A 71 -8.13 -1.75 -17.26
C ARG A 71 -9.41 -1.03 -16.81
N ARG A 72 -10.59 -1.58 -17.13
CA ARG A 72 -11.91 -1.04 -16.76
C ARG A 72 -12.56 -1.78 -15.59
N ILE A 73 -11.88 -2.75 -14.98
CA ILE A 73 -12.43 -3.53 -13.87
C ILE A 73 -12.74 -2.64 -12.66
N THR A 74 -13.87 -2.91 -12.00
CA THR A 74 -14.31 -2.14 -10.83
C THR A 74 -13.76 -2.72 -9.53
N THR A 75 -13.66 -1.88 -8.51
CA THR A 75 -13.25 -2.28 -7.16
C THR A 75 -14.17 -3.35 -6.56
N ARG A 76 -15.44 -3.41 -7.00
CA ARG A 76 -16.42 -4.40 -6.52
C ARG A 76 -16.19 -5.75 -7.18
N GLU A 77 -15.93 -5.79 -8.49
CA GLU A 77 -15.63 -7.04 -9.20
C GLU A 77 -14.37 -7.70 -8.64
N VAL A 78 -13.29 -6.92 -8.45
CA VAL A 78 -12.05 -7.42 -7.82
C VAL A 78 -12.30 -7.96 -6.40
N ALA A 79 -13.16 -7.28 -5.62
CA ALA A 79 -13.49 -7.71 -4.26
C ALA A 79 -14.23 -9.06 -4.24
N VAL A 80 -15.16 -9.25 -5.17
CA VAL A 80 -15.91 -10.50 -5.33
C VAL A 80 -14.98 -11.62 -5.81
N GLU A 81 -14.19 -11.36 -6.85
CA GLU A 81 -13.31 -12.35 -7.47
C GLU A 81 -12.24 -12.87 -6.52
N LEU A 82 -11.66 -11.98 -5.71
CA LEU A 82 -10.62 -12.34 -4.74
C LEU A 82 -11.19 -12.63 -3.34
N SER A 83 -12.52 -12.57 -3.15
CA SER A 83 -13.19 -12.77 -1.85
C SER A 83 -12.59 -11.92 -0.71
N ILE A 84 -12.26 -10.67 -1.01
CA ILE A 84 -11.69 -9.70 -0.05
C ILE A 84 -12.58 -8.49 0.10
N SER A 85 -12.43 -7.77 1.22
CA SER A 85 -13.22 -6.57 1.45
C SER A 85 -12.93 -5.48 0.41
N LYS A 86 -13.96 -4.75 -0.02
CA LYS A 86 -13.82 -3.59 -0.91
C LYS A 86 -12.81 -2.56 -0.38
N GLY A 87 -12.77 -2.36 0.94
CA GLY A 87 -11.82 -1.45 1.60
C GLY A 87 -10.37 -1.90 1.43
N THR A 88 -10.11 -3.21 1.54
CA THR A 88 -8.79 -3.80 1.29
C THR A 88 -8.38 -3.61 -0.17
N VAL A 89 -9.27 -3.90 -1.13
CA VAL A 89 -9.00 -3.66 -2.56
C VAL A 89 -8.64 -2.20 -2.82
N TYR A 90 -9.45 -1.28 -2.29
CA TYR A 90 -9.20 0.17 -2.44
C TYR A 90 -7.82 0.55 -1.88
N HIS A 91 -7.46 0.04 -0.70
CA HIS A 91 -6.15 0.27 -0.10
C HIS A 91 -5.02 -0.29 -0.98
N ILE A 92 -5.17 -1.50 -1.52
CA ILE A 92 -4.17 -2.11 -2.42
C ILE A 92 -3.98 -1.26 -3.67
N ILE A 93 -5.07 -0.91 -4.36
CA ILE A 93 -5.03 -0.15 -5.62
C ILE A 93 -4.33 1.20 -5.42
N HIS A 94 -4.73 1.97 -4.41
CA HIS A 94 -4.25 3.34 -4.25
C HIS A 94 -2.98 3.48 -3.41
N LYS A 95 -2.78 2.64 -2.39
CA LYS A 95 -1.65 2.78 -1.45
C LYS A 95 -0.50 1.81 -1.71
N ARG A 96 -0.77 0.66 -2.32
CA ARG A 96 0.27 -0.36 -2.59
C ARG A 96 0.69 -0.33 -4.06
N LEU A 97 -0.25 -0.26 -4.99
CA LEU A 97 0.01 -0.21 -6.44
C LEU A 97 0.12 1.22 -6.99
N GLY A 98 -0.46 2.20 -6.31
CA GLY A 98 -0.40 3.61 -6.72
C GLY A 98 -1.26 3.95 -7.95
N TYR A 99 -2.26 3.13 -8.28
CA TYR A 99 -3.14 3.39 -9.42
C TYR A 99 -4.16 4.49 -9.12
N GLY A 100 -4.42 5.31 -10.15
CA GLY A 100 -5.49 6.29 -10.21
C GLY A 100 -6.59 5.85 -11.18
N LYS A 101 -7.78 6.43 -11.04
CA LYS A 101 -8.86 6.24 -12.01
C LYS A 101 -8.83 7.39 -13.01
N ASP A 102 -8.64 7.06 -14.27
CA ASP A 102 -8.74 8.02 -15.38
C ASP A 102 -10.01 7.76 -16.20
N CYS A 103 -10.61 8.83 -16.71
CA CYS A 103 -11.74 8.72 -17.64
C CYS A 103 -11.23 8.29 -19.02
N ALA A 104 -11.94 7.38 -19.67
CA ALA A 104 -11.62 7.01 -21.05
C ALA A 104 -11.81 8.22 -21.97
N GLN A 105 -10.87 8.41 -22.90
CA GLN A 105 -10.97 9.44 -23.92
C GLN A 105 -12.04 9.05 -24.96
N TRP A 106 -12.85 10.04 -25.37
CA TRP A 106 -13.80 9.86 -26.45
C TRP A 106 -13.08 9.68 -27.78
N VAL A 107 -13.41 8.61 -28.49
CA VAL A 107 -12.89 8.35 -29.83
C VAL A 107 -14.03 8.59 -30.83
N PRO A 108 -13.91 9.55 -31.76
CA PRO A 108 -15.03 9.97 -32.64
C PRO A 108 -15.61 8.87 -33.53
N LYS A 109 -14.78 7.89 -33.94
CA LYS A 109 -15.22 6.79 -34.82
C LYS A 109 -14.41 5.53 -34.55
N HIS A 110 -15.10 4.39 -34.57
CA HIS A 110 -14.46 3.08 -34.60
C HIS A 110 -13.96 2.79 -36.01
N LEU A 111 -12.64 2.79 -36.20
CA LEU A 111 -12.01 2.63 -37.52
C LEU A 111 -11.83 1.16 -37.88
N SER A 112 -12.06 0.83 -39.15
CA SER A 112 -11.62 -0.46 -39.71
C SER A 112 -10.11 -0.48 -39.91
N GLU A 113 -9.54 -1.67 -40.08
CA GLU A 113 -8.10 -1.81 -40.26
C GLU A 113 -7.60 -1.08 -41.54
N ILE A 114 -8.35 -1.19 -42.64
CA ILE A 114 -8.08 -0.47 -43.89
C ILE A 114 -8.03 1.06 -43.65
N GLN A 115 -8.97 1.59 -42.86
CA GLN A 115 -9.00 3.01 -42.52
C GLN A 115 -7.80 3.44 -41.66
N LYS A 116 -7.32 2.58 -40.76
CA LYS A 116 -6.11 2.86 -39.97
C LYS A 116 -4.88 2.88 -40.88
N THR A 117 -4.72 1.89 -41.75
CA THR A 117 -3.58 1.82 -42.68
C THR A 117 -3.55 3.01 -43.63
N ALA A 118 -4.69 3.40 -44.20
CA ALA A 118 -4.78 4.59 -45.05
C ALA A 118 -4.37 5.87 -44.31
N ARG A 119 -4.83 6.05 -43.06
CA ARG A 119 -4.44 7.20 -42.22
C ARG A 119 -2.93 7.21 -41.91
N MET A 120 -2.37 6.05 -41.56
CA MET A 120 -0.92 5.93 -41.32
C MET A 120 -0.11 6.28 -42.57
N GLY A 121 -0.56 5.85 -43.76
CA GLY A 121 0.08 6.18 -45.03
C GLY A 121 0.09 7.68 -45.32
N VAL A 122 -1.03 8.38 -45.10
CA VAL A 122 -1.11 9.84 -45.27
C VAL A 122 -0.16 10.57 -44.32
N CYS A 123 -0.03 10.12 -43.07
CA CYS A 123 0.88 10.74 -42.09
C CYS A 123 2.38 10.46 -42.37
N GLN A 124 2.69 9.45 -43.18
CA GLN A 124 4.06 9.06 -43.52
C GLN A 124 4.53 9.63 -44.86
N ASP A 125 3.63 10.22 -45.66
CA ASP A 125 3.95 10.82 -46.95
C ASP A 125 4.58 12.22 -46.75
N PRO A 126 5.85 12.43 -47.15
CA PRO A 126 6.54 13.73 -47.02
C PRO A 126 5.91 14.85 -47.86
N SER A 127 5.12 14.53 -48.88
CA SER A 127 4.50 15.51 -49.77
C SER A 127 3.29 16.21 -49.13
N ALA A 128 2.63 15.58 -48.16
CA ALA A 128 1.44 16.11 -47.49
C ALA A 128 1.76 17.29 -46.53
N THR A 129 3.02 17.46 -46.13
CA THR A 129 3.47 18.60 -45.32
C THR A 129 3.72 19.88 -46.13
N GLN A 130 3.75 19.80 -47.46
CA GLN A 130 4.15 20.92 -48.31
C GLN A 130 2.99 21.82 -48.76
N GLU A 131 1.74 21.40 -48.54
CA GLU A 131 0.54 22.17 -48.93
C GLU A 131 0.05 23.20 -47.89
N PHE A 132 0.67 23.28 -46.70
CA PHE A 132 0.24 24.19 -45.62
C PHE A 132 1.10 25.45 -45.44
N LEU A 133 2.01 25.77 -46.38
CA LEU A 133 2.91 26.93 -46.31
C LEU A 133 2.70 27.96 -47.43
N HIS A 134 1.46 28.21 -47.86
CA HIS A 134 1.13 29.36 -48.71
C HIS A 134 -0.03 30.18 -48.14
#